data_AF-A0A8T3KYK4-F1
#
_entry.id   AF-A0A8T3KYK4-F1
#
_cell.length_a   1.000
_cell.length_b   1.000
_cell.length_c   1.000
_cell.angle_alpha   90.00
_cell.angle_beta   90.00
_cell.angle_gamma   90.00
#
_symmetry.space_group_name_H-M   'P 1'
#
loop_
_entity.id
_entity.type
_entity.pdbx_description
1 polymer ?
#
loop_
_entity_poly.entity_id
_entity_poly.type
_entity_poly.pdbx_seq_one_letter_code
_entity_poly.pdbx_strand_id
1 'polypeptide(L)' 'MKTRKPAQRLSLIVAYICYVAAVITLCAAGYRAYAVGTDNPIFASLVASVFFFVSCGIVLQVIGSVSLPDLKIDPKGSE' A
#
# COMPACT_ATOMS: atom_id res chain seq x y z
N MET A 1 -19.84 1.05 16.70
CA MET A 1 -18.59 1.10 15.92
C MET A 1 -18.65 2.31 14.99
N LYS A 2 -17.77 3.29 15.14
CA LYS A 2 -17.69 4.48 14.27
C LYS A 2 -17.39 4.00 12.85
N THR A 3 -18.35 4.11 11.94
CA THR A 3 -18.28 3.57 10.58
C THR A 3 -17.14 4.27 9.83
N ARG A 4 -16.01 3.59 9.66
CA ARG A 4 -14.92 4.09 8.80
C ARG A 4 -15.48 4.31 7.40
N LYS A 5 -15.17 5.44 6.77
CA LYS A 5 -15.63 5.76 5.41
C LYS A 5 -15.28 4.60 4.46
N PRO A 6 -16.12 4.25 3.47
CA PRO A 6 -15.88 3.13 2.57
C PRO A 6 -14.52 3.23 1.85
N ALA A 7 -14.11 4.45 1.49
CA ALA A 7 -12.79 4.72 0.90
C ALA A 7 -11.64 4.32 1.83
N GLN A 8 -11.77 4.56 3.14
CA GLN A 8 -10.75 4.23 4.13
C GLN A 8 -10.60 2.71 4.33
N ARG A 9 -11.72 1.97 4.27
CA ARG A 9 -11.71 0.50 4.31
C ARG A 9 -11.07 -0.07 3.04
N LEU A 10 -11.34 0.53 1.88
CA LEU A 10 -10.72 0.14 0.62
C LEU A 10 -9.21 0.38 0.65
N SER A 11 -8.75 1.54 1.13
CA SER A 11 -7.31 1.83 1.28
C SER A 11 -6.59 0.78 2.12
N LEU A 12 -7.19 0.32 3.23
CA LEU A 12 -6.59 -0.75 4.05
C LEU A 12 -6.48 -2.07 3.31
N ILE A 13 -7.53 -2.47 2.57
CA ILE A 13 -7.51 -3.72 1.81
C ILE A 13 -6.41 -3.67 0.75
N VAL A 14 -6.30 -2.56 0.02
CA VAL A 14 -5.26 -2.39 -1.00
C VAL A 14 -3.87 -2.32 -0.37
N ALA A 15 -3.71 -1.74 0.83
CA ALA A 15 -2.45 -1.76 1.56
C ALA A 15 -1.98 -3.19 1.85
N TYR A 16 -2.87 -4.05 2.36
CA TYR A 16 -2.56 -5.46 2.61
C TYR A 16 -2.16 -6.19 1.33
N ILE A 17 -2.86 -5.95 0.21
CA ILE A 17 -2.51 -6.54 -1.08
C ILE A 17 -1.10 -6.09 -1.51
N CYS A 18 -0.75 -4.81 -1.34
CA CYS A 18 0.58 -4.31 -1.64
C CYS A 18 1.66 -5.01 -0.81
N TYR A 19 1.45 -5.20 0.49
CA TYR A 19 2.42 -5.92 1.32
C TYR A 19 2.59 -7.38 0.92
N VAL A 20 1.49 -8.08 0.58
CA VAL A 20 1.56 -9.45 0.07
C VAL A 20 2.32 -9.49 -1.26
N ALA A 21 2.03 -8.56 -2.17
CA ALA A 21 2.76 -8.45 -3.44
C ALA A 21 4.24 -8.16 -3.24
N ALA A 22 4.60 -7.31 -2.27
CA ALA A 22 6.00 -7.02 -1.89
C ALA A 22 6.73 -8.28 -1.42
N VAL A 23 6.10 -9.11 -0.57
CA VAL A 23 6.70 -10.36 -0.09
C VAL A 23 6.92 -11.33 -1.27
N ILE A 24 5.95 -11.46 -2.16
CA ILE A 24 6.06 -12.33 -3.35
C ILE A 24 7.20 -11.84 -4.27
N THR A 25 7.26 -10.54 -4.55
CA THR A 25 8.34 -9.97 -5.38
C THR A 25 9.70 -10.07 -4.73
N LEU A 26 9.79 -9.96 -3.40
CA LEU A 26 11.03 -10.15 -2.66
C LEU A 26 11.54 -11.59 -2.76
N CYS A 27 10.65 -12.58 -2.61
CA CYS A 27 10.99 -13.99 -2.82
C CYS A 27 11.46 -14.25 -4.26
N ALA A 28 10.77 -13.68 -5.25
CA ALA A 28 11.16 -13.79 -6.65
C ALA A 28 12.52 -13.12 -6.94
N ALA A 29 12.78 -11.94 -6.35
CA ALA A 29 14.06 -11.25 -6.44
C ALA A 29 15.19 -12.09 -5.83
N GLY A 30 14.99 -12.65 -4.64
CA GLY A 30 15.96 -13.51 -3.97
C GLY A 30 16.32 -14.76 -4.77
N TYR A 31 15.31 -15.43 -5.34
CA TYR A 31 15.54 -16.58 -6.22
C TYR A 31 16.33 -16.18 -7.47
N ARG A 32 16.02 -15.04 -8.08
CA ARG A 32 16.72 -14.53 -9.27
C ARG A 32 18.16 -14.10 -8.97
N ALA A 33 18.40 -13.47 -7.83
CA ALA A 33 19.74 -13.12 -7.37
C ALA A 33 20.62 -14.37 -7.22
N TYR A 34 20.07 -15.44 -6.63
CA TYR A 34 20.80 -16.70 -6.47
C TYR A 34 21.08 -17.39 -7.82
N ALA A 35 20.13 -17.33 -8.76
CA ALA A 35 20.25 -18.07 -10.02
C ALA A 35 21.09 -17.36 -11.10
N VAL A 36 21.08 -16.03 -11.19
CA VAL A 36 21.63 -15.28 -12.33
C VAL A 36 22.58 -14.14 -11.89
N GLY A 37 22.69 -13.87 -10.59
CA GLY A 37 23.44 -12.73 -10.06
C GLY A 37 22.64 -11.43 -10.08
N THR A 38 23.15 -10.41 -9.39
CA THR A 38 22.47 -9.12 -9.18
C THR A 38 22.59 -8.13 -10.33
N ASP A 39 23.47 -8.40 -11.30
CA ASP A 39 23.80 -7.45 -12.37
C ASP A 39 22.80 -7.51 -13.54
N ASN A 40 21.75 -8.31 -13.41
CA ASN A 40 20.72 -8.44 -14.44
C ASN A 40 19.63 -7.36 -14.25
N PRO A 41 19.20 -6.65 -15.31
CA PRO A 41 18.14 -5.63 -15.22
C PRO A 41 16.82 -6.18 -14.66
N ILE A 42 16.58 -7.49 -14.80
CA ILE A 42 15.40 -8.17 -14.22
C ILE A 42 15.48 -8.17 -12.68
N PHE A 43 16.66 -8.38 -12.10
CA PHE A 43 16.82 -8.32 -10.65
C PHE A 43 16.60 -6.88 -10.14
N ALA A 44 17.19 -5.89 -10.82
CA ALA A 44 17.02 -4.49 -10.46
C ALA A 44 15.54 -4.05 -10.49
N SER A 45 14.78 -4.45 -11.51
CA SER A 45 13.35 -4.14 -11.60
C SER A 45 12.51 -4.86 -10.54
N LEU A 46 12.87 -6.08 -10.15
CA LEU A 46 12.22 -6.80 -9.05
C LEU A 46 12.45 -6.10 -7.70
N VAL A 47 13.68 -5.69 -7.40
CA VAL A 47 14.00 -4.96 -6.16
C VAL A 47 13.29 -3.61 -6.13
N ALA A 48 13.25 -2.88 -7.25
CA ALA A 48 12.49 -1.64 -7.36
C ALA A 48 10.98 -1.87 -7.12
N SER A 49 10.43 -2.97 -7.64
CA SER A 49 9.03 -3.34 -7.43
C SER A 49 8.71 -3.61 -5.95
N VAL A 50 9.62 -4.29 -5.23
CA VAL A 50 9.49 -4.49 -3.78
C VAL A 50 9.40 -3.14 -3.07
N PHE A 51 10.32 -2.22 -3.37
CA PHE A 51 10.33 -0.89 -2.77
C PHE A 51 9.03 -0.12 -3.05
N PHE A 52 8.55 -0.17 -4.30
CA PHE A 52 7.28 0.46 -4.69
C PHE A 52 6.09 -0.11 -3.90
N PHE A 53 5.96 -1.44 -3.81
CA PHE A 53 4.85 -2.06 -3.09
C PHE A 53 4.89 -1.79 -1.59
N VAL A 54 6.07 -1.80 -0.96
CA VAL A 54 6.22 -1.46 0.46
C VAL A 54 5.83 -0.01 0.72
N SER A 55 6.37 0.93 -0.06
CA SER A 55 6.09 2.36 0.11
C SER A 55 4.60 2.69 -0.14
N CYS A 56 3.99 2.16 -1.20
CA CYS A 56 2.54 2.27 -1.43
C CYS A 56 1.73 1.66 -0.29
N GLY A 57 2.12 0.48 0.22
CA GLY A 57 1.47 -0.18 1.34
C GLY A 57 1.45 0.70 2.60
N ILE A 58 2.58 1.34 2.92
CA ILE A 58 2.70 2.24 4.07
C ILE A 58 1.77 3.45 3.90
N VAL A 59 1.79 4.11 2.75
CA VAL A 59 0.94 5.29 2.49
C VAL A 59 -0.55 4.93 2.62
N LEU A 60 -0.97 3.83 1.99
CA LEU A 60 -2.36 3.36 2.05
C LEU A 60 -2.76 2.93 3.47
N GLN A 61 -1.84 2.35 4.24
CA GLN A 61 -2.09 2.00 5.63
C GLN A 61 -2.25 3.24 6.51
N VAL A 62 -1.45 4.29 6.31
CA VAL A 62 -1.61 5.57 7.02
C VAL A 62 -2.97 6.17 6.71
N ILE A 63 -3.35 6.26 5.42
CA ILE A 63 -4.68 6.73 4.99
C ILE A 63 -5.80 5.90 5.63
N GLY A 64 -5.61 4.58 5.70
CA GLY A 64 -6.55 3.66 6.32
C GLY A 64 -6.65 3.78 7.84
N SER A 65 -5.58 4.25 8.50
CA SER A 65 -5.46 4.30 9.96
C SER A 65 -5.88 5.64 10.56
N VAL A 66 -5.88 6.72 9.77
CA VAL A 66 -6.33 8.03 10.25
C VAL A 66 -7.83 8.02 10.57
N SER A 67 -8.19 8.42 11.78
CA SER A 67 -9.60 8.61 12.14
C SER A 67 -10.04 10.00 11.69
N LEU A 68 -10.51 10.12 10.44
CA LEU A 68 -10.99 11.39 9.93
C LEU A 68 -12.29 11.80 10.66
N PRO A 69 -12.37 13.02 11.22
CA PRO A 69 -13.63 13.55 11.73
C PRO A 69 -14.65 13.65 10.58
N ASP A 70 -15.94 13.61 10.95
CA ASP A 70 -16.99 13.77 9.97
C ASP A 70 -16.98 15.22 9.46
N LEU A 71 -16.51 15.41 8.23
CA LEU A 71 -16.43 16.70 7.55
C LEU A 71 -17.76 17.09 6.88
N LYS A 72 -18.89 16.47 7.28
CA LYS A 72 -20.21 16.97 6.88
C LYS A 72 -20.35 18.41 7.37
N ILE A 73 -20.25 19.35 6.44
CA ILE A 73 -20.71 20.72 6.65
C ILE A 73 -22.23 20.61 6.78
N ASP A 74 -22.74 20.87 7.98
CA ASP A 74 -24.18 20.92 8.24
C ASP A 74 -24.74 22.16 7.52
N PRO A 75 -25.68 22.01 6.57
CA PRO A 75 -26.23 23.14 5.83
C PRO A 75 -27.19 24.03 6.65
N LYS A 76 -27.42 23.79 7.96
CA LYS A 76 -28.23 24.67 8.82
C LYS A 76 -27.43 25.88 9.34
N GLY A 77 -26.92 26.70 8.43
CA GLY A 77 -26.22 27.94 8.74
C GLY A 77 -26.60 29.13 7.84
N SER A 78 -27.62 28.99 7.00
CA SER A 78 -28.27 30.11 6.32
C SER A 78 -29.73 30.17 6.77
N GLU A 79 -29.92 30.70 7.97
CA GLU A 79 -31.17 31.36 8.37
C GLU A 79 -31.01 32.86 8.14
#